data_AF-A0A093YLB6-F1
#
_entry.id   AF-A0A093YLB6-F1
#
_cell.length_a   1.000
_cell.length_b   1.000
_cell.length_c   1.000
_cell.angle_alpha   90.00
_cell.angle_beta   90.00
_cell.angle_gamma   90.00
#
_symmetry.space_group_name_H-M   'P 1'
#
loop_
_entity.id
_entity.type
_entity.pdbx_description
1 polymer ?
#
loop_
_entity_poly.entity_id
_entity_poly.type
_entity_poly.pdbx_seq_one_letter_code
_entity_poly.pdbx_strand_id
1 'polypeptide(L)'
;MATSAIQNPEVRSESKSAKKKKAKAEAATVASPSPVETSTATESNNGDGSYESPYIKELYKSIRNVNKKIANASKVDNVLEQNPGKTLDELVATRKINADQKAQILKKPSLRASLAQLEEQIAQYKKFDQEYKARAQAEKSAVEKELTEKSGKELVEAVAAAKAEAAAAATQEKQQNLLLLSKFLRLAAARRAADVDQTLDENQALEGALVEVYTGDETAVIAMEKLIKGSDEQALSINGEKVNTTYAQIKQAAIEFLAGPTDYELDDPPPPHSRHPP
;
A
#
# COMPACT_ATOMS: atom_id res chain seq x y z
N MET A 1 29.02 22.69 -41.99
CA MET A 1 27.94 21.98 -41.28
C MET A 1 27.11 23.04 -40.57
N ALA A 2 25.96 23.41 -41.15
CA ALA A 2 25.04 24.40 -40.62
C ALA A 2 23.64 23.84 -40.73
N THR A 3 22.85 24.01 -39.67
CA THR A 3 21.38 24.19 -39.59
C THR A 3 20.98 23.91 -38.14
N SER A 4 20.04 24.57 -37.48
CA SER A 4 19.34 25.85 -37.59
C SER A 4 18.47 25.92 -36.33
N ALA A 5 18.29 27.11 -35.76
CA ALA A 5 17.24 27.41 -34.80
C ALA A 5 15.86 27.02 -35.34
N ILE A 6 14.91 26.65 -34.47
CA ILE A 6 13.49 27.07 -34.54
C ILE A 6 12.87 26.94 -33.14
N GLN A 7 12.22 28.04 -32.77
CA GLN A 7 11.42 28.35 -31.61
C GLN A 7 9.92 28.26 -31.98
N ASN A 8 9.07 28.09 -30.96
CA ASN A 8 7.63 28.43 -30.87
C ASN A 8 6.57 27.41 -31.38
N PRO A 9 5.31 27.42 -30.85
CA PRO A 9 4.69 28.53 -30.11
C PRO A 9 4.09 28.28 -28.72
N GLU A 10 4.29 29.28 -27.86
CA GLU A 10 3.31 29.73 -26.86
C GLU A 10 2.00 30.14 -27.55
N VAL A 11 0.88 29.61 -27.07
CA VAL A 11 -0.45 30.12 -27.45
C VAL A 11 -0.90 31.12 -26.40
N ARG A 12 -0.74 32.41 -26.72
CA ARG A 12 -1.52 33.50 -26.13
C ARG A 12 -2.82 33.66 -26.93
N SER A 13 -3.94 33.76 -26.21
CA SER A 13 -5.09 34.65 -26.44
C SER A 13 -6.31 34.02 -25.76
N GLU A 14 -7.28 34.67 -25.13
CA GLU A 14 -7.56 36.05 -24.75
C GLU A 14 -8.88 35.97 -23.96
N SER A 15 -8.95 36.69 -22.85
CA SER A 15 -10.10 37.44 -22.34
C SER A 15 -11.50 37.18 -22.93
N LYS A 16 -12.44 36.67 -22.11
CA LYS A 16 -13.84 37.12 -22.15
C LYS A 16 -14.37 37.45 -20.76
N SER A 17 -14.73 38.73 -20.65
CA SER A 17 -15.31 39.45 -19.53
C SER A 17 -16.71 38.94 -19.16
N ALA A 18 -17.12 39.06 -17.90
CA ALA A 18 -18.14 40.04 -17.47
C ALA A 18 -18.75 39.74 -16.07
N LYS A 19 -18.76 40.79 -15.21
CA LYS A 19 -19.80 41.19 -14.21
C LYS A 19 -20.15 40.17 -13.11
N LYS A 20 -20.20 40.46 -11.81
CA LYS A 20 -20.43 41.62 -10.92
C LYS A 20 -20.07 41.03 -9.53
N LYS A 21 -19.45 41.70 -8.56
CA LYS A 21 -20.09 42.60 -7.58
C LYS A 21 -19.05 42.92 -6.50
N LYS A 22 -19.19 44.12 -5.95
CA LYS A 22 -18.29 44.87 -5.08
C LYS A 22 -18.38 44.41 -3.61
N ALA A 23 -17.28 44.62 -2.88
CA ALA A 23 -17.15 45.00 -1.46
C ALA A 23 -16.82 43.93 -0.39
N LYS A 24 -15.57 44.05 0.10
CA LYS A 24 -15.15 44.33 1.49
C LYS A 24 -15.38 43.24 2.56
N ALA A 25 -14.29 42.59 2.99
CA ALA A 25 -13.78 42.63 4.36
C ALA A 25 -12.51 41.74 4.50
N GLU A 26 -11.45 42.33 5.04
CA GLU A 26 -10.28 41.64 5.59
C GLU A 26 -10.65 40.92 6.88
N ALA A 27 -10.19 39.68 7.05
CA ALA A 27 -9.70 39.15 8.33
C ALA A 27 -8.93 37.85 8.07
N ALA A 28 -7.72 37.81 8.60
CA ALA A 28 -6.75 36.74 8.47
C ALA A 28 -7.19 35.44 9.14
N THR A 29 -6.99 34.31 8.45
CA THR A 29 -6.78 33.00 9.09
C THR A 29 -5.79 32.16 8.26
N VAL A 30 -4.79 31.69 9.01
CA VAL A 30 -3.74 30.70 8.75
C VAL A 30 -4.01 29.71 7.60
N ALA A 31 -3.08 29.66 6.65
CA ALA A 31 -3.02 28.66 5.60
C ALA A 31 -2.55 27.31 6.17
N SER A 32 -3.42 26.29 6.03
CA SER A 32 -3.09 24.86 6.13
C SER A 32 -3.60 24.21 4.83
N PRO A 33 -2.87 23.26 4.23
CA PRO A 33 -2.97 22.98 2.80
C PRO A 33 -4.27 22.27 2.41
N SER A 34 -4.73 22.61 1.19
CA SER A 34 -5.90 22.06 0.52
C SER A 34 -5.95 20.52 0.53
N PRO A 35 -7.14 19.92 0.66
CA PRO A 35 -7.31 18.51 0.36
C PRO A 35 -7.13 18.31 -1.15
N VAL A 36 -6.23 17.41 -1.51
CA VAL A 36 -6.10 16.88 -2.86
C VAL A 36 -7.47 16.31 -3.25
N GLU A 37 -8.07 16.88 -4.30
CA GLU A 37 -9.19 16.26 -4.99
C GLU A 37 -8.69 14.95 -5.60
N THR A 38 -8.79 13.88 -4.83
CA THR A 38 -8.77 12.53 -5.38
C THR A 38 -10.00 12.45 -6.25
N SER A 39 -9.81 12.57 -7.56
CA SER A 39 -10.76 12.16 -8.58
C SER A 39 -11.12 10.71 -8.28
N THR A 40 -12.20 10.51 -7.53
CA THR A 40 -12.85 9.23 -7.35
C THR A 40 -13.39 8.87 -8.72
N ALA A 41 -12.57 8.10 -9.45
CA ALA A 41 -13.05 7.22 -10.49
C ALA A 41 -14.26 6.52 -9.89
N THR A 42 -15.41 6.80 -10.48
CA THR A 42 -16.69 6.31 -10.02
C THR A 42 -16.63 4.80 -10.20
N GLU A 43 -16.26 4.08 -9.14
CA GLU A 43 -16.41 2.65 -9.03
C GLU A 43 -17.91 2.33 -9.11
N SER A 44 -18.41 2.17 -10.34
CA SER A 44 -19.66 1.49 -10.58
C SER A 44 -19.41 0.00 -10.40
N ASN A 45 -19.41 -0.44 -9.14
CA ASN A 45 -19.33 -1.84 -8.78
C ASN A 45 -20.36 -2.15 -7.69
N ASN A 46 -21.63 -2.22 -8.08
CA ASN A 46 -22.54 -3.32 -7.72
C ASN A 46 -23.95 -3.09 -8.27
N GLY A 47 -24.54 -4.18 -8.77
CA GLY A 47 -25.99 -4.36 -8.76
C GLY A 47 -26.70 -4.09 -10.08
N ASP A 48 -26.71 -5.11 -10.94
CA ASP A 48 -27.93 -5.53 -11.64
C ASP A 48 -28.76 -4.42 -12.31
N GLY A 49 -28.22 -3.85 -13.40
CA GLY A 49 -28.87 -2.74 -14.10
C GLY A 49 -28.45 -2.65 -15.56
N SER A 50 -28.67 -3.72 -16.32
CA SER A 50 -28.73 -3.73 -17.80
C SER A 50 -27.77 -2.75 -18.51
N TYR A 51 -26.46 -2.82 -18.21
CA TYR A 51 -25.48 -2.19 -19.08
C TYR A 51 -25.38 -3.01 -20.36
N GLU A 52 -26.31 -2.73 -21.26
CA GLU A 52 -26.31 -3.30 -22.59
C GLU A 52 -25.44 -2.42 -23.49
N SER A 53 -24.48 -3.05 -24.16
CA SER A 53 -23.53 -2.38 -25.05
C SER A 53 -24.27 -1.44 -26.01
N PRO A 54 -23.78 -0.21 -26.24
CA PRO A 54 -24.34 0.72 -27.22
C PRO A 54 -24.54 0.07 -28.60
N TYR A 55 -23.67 -0.89 -28.95
CA TYR A 55 -23.77 -1.66 -30.17
C TYR A 55 -25.02 -2.55 -30.23
N ILE A 56 -25.34 -3.27 -29.15
CA ILE A 56 -26.53 -4.11 -29.07
C ILE A 56 -27.82 -3.25 -29.13
N LYS A 57 -27.80 -2.06 -28.53
CA LYS A 57 -28.92 -1.09 -28.62
C LYS A 57 -29.19 -0.66 -30.06
N GLU A 58 -28.15 -0.38 -30.84
CA GLU A 58 -28.30 -0.05 -32.27
C GLU A 58 -28.77 -1.25 -33.12
N LEU A 59 -28.36 -2.48 -32.77
CA LEU A 59 -28.89 -3.69 -33.40
C LEU A 59 -30.40 -3.86 -33.14
N TYR A 60 -30.89 -3.67 -31.91
CA TYR A 60 -32.34 -3.72 -31.66
C TYR A 60 -33.13 -2.64 -32.39
N LYS A 61 -32.57 -1.43 -32.51
CA LYS A 61 -33.18 -0.36 -33.30
C LYS A 61 -33.28 -0.76 -34.77
N SER A 62 -32.24 -1.40 -35.30
CA SER A 62 -32.22 -1.95 -36.66
C SER A 62 -33.26 -3.05 -36.84
N ILE A 63 -33.38 -4.00 -35.90
CA ILE A 63 -34.42 -5.04 -35.89
C ILE A 63 -35.81 -4.41 -35.89
N ARG A 64 -36.07 -3.41 -35.03
CA ARG A 64 -37.36 -2.71 -34.99
C ARG A 64 -37.70 -2.07 -36.34
N ASN A 65 -36.71 -1.46 -37.00
CA ASN A 65 -36.90 -0.85 -38.32
C ASN A 65 -37.15 -1.88 -39.43
N VAL A 66 -36.44 -3.01 -39.40
CA VAL A 66 -36.64 -4.13 -40.35
C VAL A 66 -38.03 -4.76 -40.14
N ASN A 67 -38.42 -5.00 -38.89
CA ASN A 67 -39.75 -5.52 -38.54
C ASN A 67 -40.88 -4.59 -39.00
N LYS A 68 -40.71 -3.26 -38.87
CA LYS A 68 -41.66 -2.29 -39.43
C LYS A 68 -41.82 -2.44 -40.94
N LYS A 69 -40.72 -2.63 -41.68
CA LYS A 69 -40.75 -2.83 -43.14
C LYS A 69 -41.40 -4.16 -43.52
N ILE A 70 -41.10 -5.23 -42.78
CA ILE A 70 -41.73 -6.54 -42.98
C ILE A 70 -43.24 -6.46 -42.72
N ALA A 71 -43.65 -5.86 -41.60
CA ALA A 71 -45.06 -5.72 -41.26
C ALA A 71 -45.84 -4.91 -42.30
N ASN A 72 -45.23 -3.86 -42.87
CA ASN A 72 -45.84 -3.10 -43.96
C ASN A 72 -45.97 -3.91 -45.25
N ALA A 73 -44.94 -4.67 -45.63
CA ALA A 73 -45.00 -5.58 -46.77
C ALA A 73 -46.05 -6.69 -46.57
N SER A 74 -46.21 -7.19 -45.34
CA SER A 74 -47.18 -8.25 -45.02
C SER A 74 -48.64 -7.82 -45.11
N LYS A 75 -48.96 -6.52 -45.07
CA LYS A 75 -50.35 -6.04 -45.25
C LYS A 75 -50.92 -6.40 -46.63
N VAL A 76 -50.06 -6.66 -47.61
CA VAL A 76 -50.42 -7.01 -48.98
C VAL A 76 -50.53 -8.53 -49.17
N ASP A 77 -50.11 -9.34 -48.18
CA ASP A 77 -50.15 -10.81 -48.27
C ASP A 77 -51.57 -11.34 -48.46
N ASN A 78 -52.56 -10.76 -47.75
CA ASN A 78 -53.97 -11.13 -47.90
C ASN A 78 -54.48 -10.96 -49.35
N VAL A 79 -53.96 -9.98 -50.10
CA VAL A 79 -54.33 -9.74 -51.50
C VAL A 79 -53.71 -10.79 -52.41
N LEU A 80 -52.50 -11.28 -52.09
CA LEU A 80 -51.84 -12.36 -52.81
C LEU A 80 -52.55 -13.70 -52.57
N GLU A 81 -52.93 -13.99 -51.31
CA GLU A 81 -53.67 -15.20 -50.93
C GLU A 81 -55.05 -15.29 -51.60
N GLN A 82 -55.74 -14.16 -51.73
CA GLN A 82 -57.04 -14.08 -52.42
C GLN A 82 -56.94 -14.12 -53.96
N ASN A 83 -55.73 -14.06 -54.53
CA ASN A 83 -55.50 -14.08 -55.98
C ASN A 83 -54.43 -15.12 -56.36
N PRO A 84 -54.67 -16.41 -56.08
CA PRO A 84 -53.73 -17.45 -56.44
C PRO A 84 -53.55 -17.51 -57.97
N GLY A 85 -52.31 -17.65 -58.42
CA GLY A 85 -51.97 -17.83 -59.84
C GLY A 85 -51.81 -16.54 -60.67
N LYS A 86 -52.06 -15.35 -60.10
CA LYS A 86 -51.76 -14.07 -60.77
C LYS A 86 -50.36 -13.59 -60.45
N THR A 87 -49.65 -13.08 -61.46
CA THR A 87 -48.32 -12.48 -61.24
C THR A 87 -48.42 -11.13 -60.53
N LEU A 88 -47.34 -10.71 -59.86
CA LEU A 88 -47.30 -9.38 -59.21
C LEU A 88 -47.55 -8.24 -60.21
N ASP A 89 -47.14 -8.41 -61.47
CA ASP A 89 -47.39 -7.45 -62.55
C ASP A 89 -48.86 -7.38 -62.95
N GLU A 90 -49.54 -8.52 -63.05
CA GLU A 90 -50.99 -8.58 -63.30
C GLU A 90 -51.81 -7.96 -62.16
N LEU A 91 -51.36 -8.12 -60.92
CA LEU A 91 -52.01 -7.50 -59.75
C LEU A 91 -51.85 -5.98 -59.74
N VAL A 92 -50.74 -5.44 -60.27
CA VAL A 92 -50.57 -3.99 -60.49
C VAL A 92 -51.45 -3.52 -61.65
N ALA A 93 -51.44 -4.24 -62.77
CA ALA A 93 -52.23 -3.90 -63.97
C ALA A 93 -53.74 -3.90 -63.68
N THR A 94 -54.21 -4.83 -62.86
CA THR A 94 -55.61 -4.90 -62.38
C THR A 94 -55.90 -3.97 -61.21
N ARG A 95 -54.95 -3.10 -60.83
CA ARG A 95 -55.02 -2.13 -59.72
C ARG A 95 -55.35 -2.74 -58.35
N LYS A 96 -55.09 -4.04 -58.16
CA LYS A 96 -55.25 -4.73 -56.87
C LYS A 96 -54.13 -4.39 -55.89
N ILE A 97 -52.95 -4.10 -56.41
CA ILE A 97 -51.81 -3.58 -55.64
C ILE A 97 -51.18 -2.38 -56.38
N ASN A 98 -50.49 -1.50 -55.67
CA ASN A 98 -49.71 -0.40 -56.28
C ASN A 98 -48.26 -0.85 -56.56
N ALA A 99 -47.53 -0.11 -57.41
CA ALA A 99 -46.12 -0.32 -57.72
C ALA A 99 -45.22 -0.34 -56.47
N ASP A 100 -45.51 0.50 -55.46
CA ASP A 100 -44.79 0.50 -54.18
C ASP A 100 -45.02 -0.78 -53.38
N GLN A 101 -46.25 -1.30 -53.36
CA GLN A 101 -46.58 -2.58 -52.72
C GLN A 101 -45.89 -3.76 -53.40
N LYS A 102 -45.81 -3.75 -54.74
CA LYS A 102 -45.01 -4.72 -55.50
C LYS A 102 -43.54 -4.69 -55.09
N ALA A 103 -42.94 -3.51 -55.03
CA ALA A 103 -41.54 -3.36 -54.61
C ALA A 103 -41.30 -3.84 -53.17
N GLN A 104 -42.24 -3.57 -52.26
CA GLN A 104 -42.17 -4.03 -50.87
C GLN A 104 -42.24 -5.56 -50.74
N ILE A 105 -43.13 -6.22 -51.51
CA ILE A 105 -43.24 -7.69 -51.54
C ILE A 105 -41.93 -8.31 -52.05
N LEU A 106 -41.37 -7.79 -53.15
CA LEU A 106 -40.10 -8.28 -53.71
C LEU A 106 -38.93 -8.12 -52.73
N LYS A 107 -38.94 -7.06 -51.90
CA LYS A 107 -37.91 -6.80 -50.90
C LYS A 107 -38.07 -7.62 -49.61
N LYS A 108 -39.27 -8.15 -49.35
CA LYS A 108 -39.61 -8.86 -48.10
C LYS A 108 -38.70 -10.06 -47.77
N PRO A 109 -38.31 -10.94 -48.72
CA PRO A 109 -37.37 -12.03 -48.44
C PRO A 109 -36.00 -11.52 -47.96
N SER A 110 -35.47 -10.47 -48.62
CA SER A 110 -34.19 -9.85 -48.22
C SER A 110 -34.25 -9.23 -46.82
N LEU A 111 -35.40 -8.65 -46.44
CA LEU A 111 -35.61 -8.11 -45.10
C LEU A 111 -35.66 -9.21 -44.04
N ARG A 112 -36.25 -10.37 -44.34
CA ARG A 112 -36.23 -11.53 -43.42
C ARG A 112 -34.84 -12.11 -43.23
N ALA A 113 -34.04 -12.19 -44.30
CA ALA A 113 -32.64 -12.61 -44.20
C ALA A 113 -31.84 -11.63 -43.32
N SER A 114 -32.02 -10.32 -43.52
CA SER A 114 -31.39 -9.29 -42.70
C SER A 114 -31.82 -9.34 -41.23
N LEU A 115 -33.10 -9.65 -40.95
CA LEU A 115 -33.60 -9.87 -39.59
C LEU A 115 -32.83 -11.01 -38.91
N ALA A 116 -32.78 -12.19 -39.55
CA ALA A 116 -32.09 -13.36 -39.00
C ALA A 116 -30.61 -13.08 -38.71
N GLN A 117 -29.92 -12.35 -39.60
CA GLN A 117 -28.54 -11.93 -39.39
C GLN A 117 -28.37 -11.00 -38.19
N LEU A 118 -29.29 -10.03 -38.00
CA LEU A 118 -29.23 -9.12 -36.85
C LEU A 118 -29.48 -9.86 -35.53
N GLU A 119 -30.39 -10.83 -35.50
CA GLU A 119 -30.64 -11.67 -34.34
C GLU A 119 -29.44 -12.56 -34.00
N GLU A 120 -28.82 -13.17 -35.00
CA GLU A 120 -27.60 -13.97 -34.83
C GLU A 120 -26.45 -13.11 -34.27
N GLN A 121 -26.25 -11.90 -34.80
CA GLN A 121 -25.25 -10.98 -34.27
C GLN A 121 -25.51 -10.69 -32.78
N ILE A 122 -26.75 -10.36 -32.39
CA ILE A 122 -27.07 -10.13 -30.97
C ILE A 122 -26.73 -11.36 -30.11
N ALA A 123 -27.07 -12.56 -30.57
CA ALA A 123 -26.76 -13.79 -29.86
C ALA A 123 -25.25 -13.98 -29.67
N GLN A 124 -24.46 -13.74 -30.71
CA GLN A 124 -23.00 -13.83 -30.66
C GLN A 124 -22.39 -12.78 -29.72
N TYR A 125 -22.85 -11.52 -29.78
CA TYR A 125 -22.36 -10.47 -28.88
C TYR A 125 -22.67 -10.75 -27.42
N LYS A 126 -23.87 -11.26 -27.12
CA LYS A 126 -24.23 -11.66 -25.74
C LYS A 126 -23.35 -12.81 -25.25
N LYS A 127 -23.08 -13.79 -26.10
CA LYS A 127 -22.20 -14.91 -25.76
C LYS A 127 -20.78 -14.41 -25.46
N PHE A 128 -20.23 -13.55 -26.32
CA PHE A 128 -18.91 -12.96 -26.13
C PHE A 128 -18.82 -12.14 -24.83
N ASP A 129 -19.83 -11.30 -24.55
CA ASP A 129 -19.88 -10.51 -23.32
C ASP A 129 -19.90 -11.41 -22.06
N GLN A 130 -20.65 -12.51 -22.10
CA GLN A 130 -20.67 -13.48 -21.01
C GLN A 130 -19.31 -14.19 -20.84
N GLU A 131 -18.69 -14.65 -21.93
CA GLU A 131 -17.37 -15.28 -21.88
C GLU A 131 -16.30 -14.32 -21.36
N TYR A 132 -16.34 -13.06 -21.80
CA TYR A 132 -15.42 -12.03 -21.34
C TYR A 132 -15.59 -11.75 -19.84
N LYS A 133 -16.83 -11.57 -19.37
CA LYS A 133 -17.13 -11.37 -17.94
C LYS A 133 -16.66 -12.56 -17.10
N ALA A 134 -16.89 -13.79 -17.56
CA ALA A 134 -16.44 -14.98 -16.86
C ALA A 134 -14.91 -15.07 -16.78
N ARG A 135 -14.20 -14.75 -17.87
CA ARG A 135 -12.72 -14.70 -17.87
C ARG A 135 -12.19 -13.61 -16.96
N ALA A 136 -12.73 -12.39 -17.05
CA ALA A 136 -12.34 -11.28 -16.20
C ALA A 136 -12.55 -11.59 -14.71
N GLN A 137 -13.65 -12.26 -14.36
CA GLN A 137 -13.90 -12.69 -12.99
C GLN A 137 -12.94 -13.79 -12.54
N ALA A 138 -12.62 -14.75 -13.40
CA ALA A 138 -11.65 -15.80 -13.10
C ALA A 138 -10.22 -15.24 -12.91
N GLU A 139 -9.79 -14.32 -13.79
CA GLU A 139 -8.50 -13.62 -13.67
C GLU A 139 -8.44 -12.79 -12.39
N LYS A 140 -9.49 -12.03 -12.08
CA LYS A 140 -9.57 -11.27 -10.83
C LYS A 140 -9.42 -12.18 -9.61
N SER A 141 -10.16 -13.30 -9.58
CA SER A 141 -10.08 -14.26 -8.47
C SER A 141 -8.69 -14.90 -8.36
N ALA A 142 -8.04 -15.22 -9.48
CA ALA A 142 -6.70 -15.78 -9.50
C ALA A 142 -5.66 -14.79 -8.93
N VAL A 143 -5.73 -13.52 -9.36
CA VAL A 143 -4.84 -12.46 -8.87
C VAL A 143 -5.07 -12.18 -7.38
N GLU A 144 -6.32 -12.10 -6.93
CA GLU A 144 -6.66 -11.92 -5.51
C GLU A 144 -6.11 -13.06 -4.65
N LYS A 145 -6.23 -14.30 -5.12
CA LYS A 145 -5.69 -15.49 -4.44
C LYS A 145 -4.17 -15.44 -4.38
N GLU A 146 -3.50 -15.17 -5.49
CA GLU A 146 -2.04 -15.07 -5.55
C GLU A 146 -1.51 -13.97 -4.65
N LEU A 147 -2.16 -12.80 -4.65
CA LEU A 147 -1.77 -11.67 -3.80
C LEU A 147 -1.94 -12.00 -2.32
N THR A 148 -3.05 -12.65 -1.95
CA THR A 148 -3.31 -13.06 -0.56
C THR A 148 -2.30 -14.10 -0.10
N GLU A 149 -1.96 -15.09 -0.93
CA GLU A 149 -0.97 -16.11 -0.60
C GLU A 149 0.44 -15.53 -0.47
N LYS A 150 0.85 -14.64 -1.39
CA LYS A 150 2.16 -13.97 -1.34
C LYS A 150 2.28 -13.07 -0.12
N SER A 151 1.33 -12.16 0.07
CA SER A 151 1.32 -11.24 1.22
C SER A 151 1.26 -11.99 2.55
N GLY A 152 0.51 -13.10 2.63
CA GLY A 152 0.46 -13.96 3.81
C GLY A 152 1.83 -14.58 4.13
N LYS A 153 2.56 -15.08 3.13
CA LYS A 153 3.91 -15.63 3.31
C LYS A 153 4.91 -14.54 3.70
N GLU A 154 4.92 -13.42 3.00
CA GLU A 154 5.81 -12.28 3.27
C GLU A 154 5.60 -11.73 4.69
N LEU A 155 4.35 -11.66 5.16
CA LEU A 155 4.05 -11.24 6.54
C LEU A 155 4.65 -12.23 7.55
N VAL A 156 4.45 -13.53 7.36
CA VAL A 156 5.00 -14.56 8.27
C VAL A 156 6.53 -14.49 8.31
N GLU A 157 7.18 -14.34 7.16
CA GLU A 157 8.63 -14.20 7.07
C GLU A 157 9.14 -12.92 7.73
N ALA A 158 8.49 -11.78 7.48
CA ALA A 158 8.84 -10.50 8.09
C ALA A 158 8.69 -10.54 9.62
N VAL A 159 7.62 -11.16 10.13
CA VAL A 159 7.41 -11.32 11.58
C VAL A 159 8.46 -12.26 12.18
N ALA A 160 8.83 -13.33 11.48
CA ALA A 160 9.88 -14.24 11.94
C ALA A 160 11.25 -13.54 11.99
N ALA A 161 11.60 -12.78 10.95
CA ALA A 161 12.83 -12.00 10.89
C ALA A 161 12.89 -10.93 12.00
N ALA A 162 11.82 -10.15 12.18
CA ALA A 162 11.74 -9.13 13.23
C ALA A 162 11.87 -9.73 14.64
N LYS A 163 11.28 -10.90 14.90
CA LYS A 163 11.44 -11.61 16.18
C LYS A 163 12.87 -12.08 16.39
N ALA A 164 13.51 -12.62 15.36
CA ALA A 164 14.90 -13.06 15.44
C ALA A 164 15.86 -11.89 15.70
N GLU A 165 15.67 -10.77 15.00
CA GLU A 165 16.44 -9.54 15.19
C GLU A 165 16.24 -8.97 16.60
N ALA A 166 14.99 -8.88 17.08
CA ALA A 166 14.70 -8.40 18.43
C ALA A 166 15.34 -9.29 19.51
N ALA A 167 15.32 -10.62 19.34
CA ALA A 167 15.96 -11.55 20.27
C ALA A 167 17.49 -11.41 20.28
N ALA A 168 18.10 -11.21 19.11
CA ALA A 168 19.53 -10.97 18.98
C ALA A 168 19.92 -9.62 19.62
N ALA A 169 19.18 -8.55 19.34
CA ALA A 169 19.38 -7.23 19.93
C ALA A 169 19.25 -7.26 21.45
N ALA A 170 18.22 -7.92 22.00
CA ALA A 170 18.04 -8.08 23.44
C ALA A 170 19.19 -8.85 24.11
N THR A 171 19.73 -9.86 23.41
CA THR A 171 20.90 -10.62 23.90
C THR A 171 22.15 -9.75 23.92
N GLN A 172 22.38 -8.98 22.87
CA GLN A 172 23.51 -8.06 22.77
C GLN A 172 23.42 -6.94 23.82
N GLU A 173 22.25 -6.34 23.97
CA GLU A 173 21.98 -5.31 25.00
C GLU A 173 22.23 -5.88 26.40
N LYS A 174 21.73 -7.09 26.70
CA LYS A 174 22.01 -7.77 27.96
C LYS A 174 23.51 -7.93 28.20
N GLN A 175 24.27 -8.37 27.19
CA GLN A 175 25.72 -8.54 27.31
C GLN A 175 26.44 -7.20 27.55
N GLN A 176 26.03 -6.14 26.84
CA GLN A 176 26.57 -4.78 27.03
C GLN A 176 26.26 -4.23 28.42
N ASN A 177 25.04 -4.45 28.92
CA ASN A 177 24.62 -4.03 30.25
C ASN A 177 25.40 -4.77 31.34
N LEU A 178 25.58 -6.09 31.22
CA LEU A 178 26.40 -6.88 32.13
C LEU A 178 27.87 -6.45 32.09
N LEU A 179 28.40 -6.15 30.90
CA LEU A 179 29.74 -5.61 30.76
C LEU A 179 29.86 -4.26 31.47
N LEU A 180 28.92 -3.33 31.26
CA LEU A 180 28.95 -2.03 31.93
C LEU A 180 28.91 -2.15 33.45
N LEU A 181 28.05 -3.03 33.99
CA LEU A 181 28.01 -3.30 35.42
C LEU A 181 29.33 -3.89 35.93
N SER A 182 29.98 -4.80 35.17
CA SER A 182 31.29 -5.32 35.57
C SER A 182 32.39 -4.26 35.53
N LYS A 183 32.34 -3.32 34.57
CA LYS A 183 33.22 -2.13 34.54
C LYS A 183 33.02 -1.26 35.78
N PHE A 184 31.77 -1.01 36.15
CA PHE A 184 31.41 -0.28 37.37
C PHE A 184 31.96 -0.98 38.62
N LEU A 185 31.72 -2.28 38.77
CA LEU A 185 32.23 -3.05 39.93
C LEU A 185 33.75 -2.99 40.03
N ARG A 186 34.45 -3.05 38.89
CA ARG A 186 35.89 -2.93 38.82
C ARG A 186 36.38 -1.53 39.20
N LEU A 187 35.73 -0.47 38.72
CA LEU A 187 36.01 0.91 39.15
C LEU A 187 35.81 1.05 40.66
N ALA A 188 34.71 0.55 41.20
CA ALA A 188 34.45 0.58 42.64
C ALA A 188 35.51 -0.18 43.44
N ALA A 189 35.93 -1.35 42.98
CA ALA A 189 37.04 -2.08 43.60
C ALA A 189 38.35 -1.28 43.61
N ALA A 190 38.69 -0.61 42.50
CA ALA A 190 39.89 0.21 42.40
C ALA A 190 39.84 1.45 43.32
N ARG A 191 38.65 2.06 43.47
CA ARG A 191 38.46 3.24 44.32
C ARG A 191 38.43 2.94 45.81
N ARG A 192 38.46 1.67 46.22
CA ARG A 192 38.65 1.24 47.63
C ARG A 192 40.10 1.13 48.07
N ALA A 193 41.06 1.41 47.20
CA ALA A 193 42.48 1.40 47.57
C ALA A 193 42.77 2.46 48.65
N ALA A 194 43.73 2.16 49.54
CA ALA A 194 43.99 2.94 50.75
C ALA A 194 44.53 4.36 50.49
N ASP A 195 44.99 4.63 49.27
CA ASP A 195 45.52 5.90 48.78
C ASP A 195 44.47 6.78 48.08
N VAL A 196 43.23 6.31 47.95
CA VAL A 196 42.12 7.04 47.33
C VAL A 196 41.34 7.83 48.38
N ASP A 197 41.14 9.13 48.14
CA ASP A 197 40.37 10.00 49.03
C ASP A 197 38.87 9.68 49.01
N GLN A 198 38.40 9.01 50.07
CA GLN A 198 37.01 8.60 50.24
C GLN A 198 36.04 9.76 50.53
N THR A 199 36.55 10.97 50.77
CA THR A 199 35.73 12.16 51.03
C THR A 199 35.25 12.86 49.74
N LEU A 200 35.82 12.48 48.59
CA LEU A 200 35.37 12.99 47.29
C LEU A 200 33.93 12.58 47.00
N ASP A 201 33.12 13.53 46.54
CA ASP A 201 31.71 13.36 46.19
C ASP A 201 31.50 12.18 45.24
N GLU A 202 32.35 12.04 44.21
CA GLU A 202 32.32 10.93 43.25
C GLU A 202 32.58 9.56 43.91
N ASN A 203 33.48 9.47 44.89
CA ASN A 203 33.77 8.21 45.57
C ASN A 203 32.66 7.85 46.56
N GLN A 204 32.06 8.83 47.24
CA GLN A 204 30.88 8.62 48.07
C GLN A 204 29.67 8.14 47.26
N ALA A 205 29.47 8.73 46.08
CA ALA A 205 28.44 8.34 45.12
C ALA A 205 28.63 6.91 44.62
N LEU A 206 29.88 6.55 44.29
CA LEU A 206 30.26 5.22 43.80
C LEU A 206 30.01 4.14 44.87
N GLU A 207 30.38 4.40 46.12
CA GLU A 207 30.16 3.46 47.23
C GLU A 207 28.68 3.34 47.61
N GLY A 208 27.92 4.44 47.64
CA GLY A 208 26.48 4.38 47.91
C GLY A 208 25.71 3.67 46.79
N ALA A 209 26.03 3.93 45.52
CA ALA A 209 25.48 3.15 44.40
C ALA A 209 25.84 1.66 44.50
N LEU A 210 27.03 1.33 45.01
CA LEU A 210 27.43 -0.06 45.23
C LEU A 210 26.64 -0.72 46.36
N VAL A 211 26.32 0.01 47.44
CA VAL A 211 25.43 -0.48 48.51
C VAL A 211 24.04 -0.80 47.95
N GLU A 212 23.48 0.07 47.11
CA GLU A 212 22.17 -0.17 46.48
C GLU A 212 22.19 -1.40 45.57
N VAL A 213 23.26 -1.61 44.80
CA VAL A 213 23.40 -2.80 43.94
C VAL A 213 23.52 -4.10 44.76
N TYR A 214 23.94 -4.03 46.03
CA TYR A 214 24.14 -5.18 46.91
C TYR A 214 22.95 -5.55 47.78
N THR A 215 21.81 -4.83 47.71
CA THR A 215 20.64 -5.12 48.56
C THR A 215 19.97 -6.46 48.22
N GLY A 216 20.12 -6.96 46.99
CA GLY A 216 19.62 -8.26 46.57
C GLY A 216 18.11 -8.33 46.32
N ASP A 217 17.44 -7.18 46.21
CA ASP A 217 16.01 -7.06 45.92
C ASP A 217 15.74 -6.19 44.67
N GLU A 218 14.48 -5.80 44.44
CA GLU A 218 14.10 -4.96 43.31
C GLU A 218 14.79 -3.58 43.31
N THR A 219 15.19 -3.07 44.48
CA THR A 219 15.91 -1.78 44.57
C THR A 219 17.30 -1.89 43.96
N ALA A 220 17.97 -3.04 44.08
CA ALA A 220 19.23 -3.30 43.38
C ALA A 220 19.04 -3.31 41.86
N VAL A 221 17.93 -3.87 41.36
CA VAL A 221 17.61 -3.86 39.92
C VAL A 221 17.39 -2.43 39.44
N ILE A 222 16.65 -1.62 40.19
CA ILE A 222 16.42 -0.21 39.87
C ILE A 222 17.74 0.57 39.86
N ALA A 223 18.62 0.37 40.84
CA ALA A 223 19.93 1.01 40.89
C ALA A 223 20.82 0.58 39.71
N MET A 224 20.85 -0.72 39.39
CA MET A 224 21.54 -1.24 38.21
C MET A 224 20.98 -0.64 36.92
N GLU A 225 19.66 -0.46 36.81
CA GLU A 225 19.05 0.21 35.66
C GLU A 225 19.43 1.69 35.56
N LYS A 226 19.49 2.42 36.69
CA LYS A 226 19.95 3.81 36.71
C LYS A 226 21.41 3.91 36.24
N LEU A 227 22.28 3.00 36.68
CA LEU A 227 23.67 2.89 36.22
C LEU A 227 23.76 2.53 34.73
N ILE A 228 22.98 1.57 34.26
CA ILE A 228 22.97 1.13 32.86
C ILE A 228 22.49 2.24 31.93
N LYS A 229 21.37 2.88 32.27
CA LYS A 229 20.78 3.97 31.47
C LYS A 229 21.64 5.23 31.58
N GLY A 230 22.32 5.44 32.71
CA GLY A 230 23.03 6.67 33.02
C GLY A 230 22.03 7.77 33.38
N SER A 231 21.29 7.57 34.48
CA SER A 231 20.28 8.53 34.95
C SER A 231 20.93 9.84 35.43
N ASP A 232 20.30 10.98 35.15
CA ASP A 232 20.68 12.29 35.71
C ASP A 232 20.32 12.43 37.20
N GLU A 233 19.73 11.39 37.81
CA GLU A 233 19.45 11.37 39.24
C GLU A 233 20.74 11.38 40.06
N GLN A 234 20.75 12.18 41.13
CA GLN A 234 21.81 12.20 42.12
C GLN A 234 21.91 10.85 42.83
N ALA A 235 23.14 10.35 42.94
CA ALA A 235 23.41 9.14 43.72
C ALA A 235 23.25 9.42 45.21
N LEU A 236 23.20 8.34 45.99
CA LEU A 236 23.28 8.39 47.44
C LEU A 236 24.71 8.11 47.90
N SER A 237 25.09 8.65 49.04
CA SER A 237 26.26 8.23 49.80
C SER A 237 25.98 6.91 50.52
N ILE A 238 27.00 6.33 51.14
CA ILE A 238 26.88 5.12 51.99
C ILE A 238 25.82 5.29 53.10
N ASN A 239 25.62 6.53 53.57
CA ASN A 239 24.66 6.84 54.64
C ASN A 239 23.24 7.13 54.12
N GLY A 240 23.01 7.04 52.81
CA GLY A 240 21.71 7.33 52.19
C GLY A 240 21.45 8.82 51.93
N GLU A 241 22.46 9.68 52.00
CA GLU A 241 22.33 11.12 51.71
C GLU A 241 22.60 11.41 50.23
N LYS A 242 21.87 12.34 49.62
CA LYS A 242 22.11 12.71 48.22
C LYS A 242 23.45 13.42 48.06
N VAL A 243 24.24 12.98 47.09
CA VAL A 243 25.50 13.63 46.67
C VAL A 243 25.33 14.31 45.31
N ASN A 244 26.29 15.15 44.91
CA ASN A 244 26.13 15.92 43.68
C ASN A 244 26.32 15.06 42.42
N THR A 245 27.12 14.01 42.52
CA THR A 245 27.40 13.09 41.43
C THR A 245 26.17 12.28 41.04
N THR A 246 25.90 12.20 39.73
CA THR A 246 24.76 11.47 39.15
C THR A 246 25.15 10.07 38.66
N TYR A 247 24.16 9.19 38.46
CA TYR A 247 24.42 7.86 37.86
C TYR A 247 25.00 7.95 36.44
N ALA A 248 24.68 9.00 35.68
CA ALA A 248 25.29 9.27 34.38
C ALA A 248 26.81 9.51 34.51
N GLN A 249 27.24 10.28 35.50
CA GLN A 249 28.65 10.54 35.78
C GLN A 249 29.37 9.28 36.27
N ILE A 250 28.74 8.48 37.14
CA ILE A 250 29.28 7.19 37.59
C ILE A 250 29.47 6.23 36.40
N LYS A 251 28.47 6.14 35.51
CA LYS A 251 28.53 5.34 34.28
C LYS A 251 29.71 5.77 33.41
N GLN A 252 29.87 7.08 33.20
CA GLN A 252 30.94 7.62 32.38
C GLN A 252 32.32 7.31 32.99
N ALA A 253 32.49 7.51 34.30
CA ALA A 253 33.73 7.16 35.00
C ALA A 253 34.06 5.67 34.87
N ALA A 254 33.06 4.77 34.93
CA ALA A 254 33.26 3.33 34.75
C ALA A 254 33.71 2.95 33.33
N ILE A 255 33.22 3.67 32.32
CA ILE A 255 33.65 3.48 30.92
C ILE A 255 35.08 3.98 30.73
N GLU A 256 35.40 5.16 31.24
CA GLU A 256 36.71 5.81 31.10
C GLU A 256 37.83 5.11 31.86
N PHE A 257 37.53 4.55 33.03
CA PHE A 257 38.51 3.84 33.85
C PHE A 257 39.20 2.67 33.12
N LEU A 258 38.54 2.07 32.13
CA LEU A 258 39.07 0.99 31.31
C LEU A 258 39.65 1.45 29.97
N ALA A 259 39.61 2.74 29.65
CA ALA A 259 40.30 3.30 28.49
C ALA A 259 41.80 3.55 28.75
N GLY A 260 42.27 3.39 30.00
CA GLY A 260 43.68 3.38 30.37
C GLY A 260 44.33 1.99 30.21
N PRO A 261 45.68 1.90 30.15
CA PRO A 261 46.40 0.63 30.01
C PRO A 261 46.02 -0.33 31.14
N THR A 262 45.80 -1.59 30.80
CA THR A 262 45.34 -2.59 31.74
C THR A 262 46.44 -3.61 32.03
N ASP A 263 46.98 -3.61 33.25
CA ASP A 263 48.10 -4.47 33.71
C ASP A 263 47.78 -5.97 33.86
N TYR A 264 46.76 -6.48 33.16
CA TYR A 264 46.49 -7.91 33.06
C TYR A 264 46.71 -8.34 31.61
N GLU A 265 47.99 -8.40 31.23
CA GLU A 265 48.39 -9.42 30.26
C GLU A 265 47.99 -10.77 30.84
N LEU A 266 47.03 -11.43 30.19
CA LEU A 266 46.79 -12.84 30.41
C LEU A 266 48.06 -13.56 29.95
N ASP A 267 48.91 -13.96 30.89
CA ASP A 267 49.99 -14.89 30.60
C ASP A 267 49.38 -16.08 29.84
N ASP A 268 49.82 -16.25 28.58
CA ASP A 268 49.42 -17.37 27.73
C ASP A 268 49.62 -18.68 28.51
N PRO A 269 48.66 -19.62 28.47
CA PRO A 269 48.86 -20.91 29.11
C PRO A 269 50.09 -21.59 28.51
N PRO A 270 50.98 -22.18 29.33
CA PRO A 270 52.22 -22.76 28.83
C PRO A 270 51.93 -23.83 27.78
N PRO A 271 52.74 -23.89 26.70
CA PRO A 271 52.47 -24.79 25.57
C PRO A 271 52.43 -26.25 26.05
N PRO A 272 51.54 -27.08 25.48
CA PRO A 272 51.40 -28.46 25.90
C PRO A 272 52.71 -29.22 25.65
N HIS A 273 53.23 -29.88 26.69
CA HIS A 273 54.38 -30.76 26.59
C HIS A 273 54.18 -31.79 25.47
N SER A 274 54.96 -31.65 24.40
CA SER A 274 55.07 -32.63 23.32
C SER A 274 55.59 -33.94 23.91
N ARG A 275 54.72 -34.96 23.98
CA ARG A 275 55.13 -36.33 24.24
C ARG A 275 55.99 -36.79 23.06
N HIS A 276 57.26 -37.08 23.30
CA HIS A 276 58.08 -37.86 22.37
C HIS A 276 57.57 -39.30 22.35
N PRO A 277 57.28 -39.89 21.18
CA PRO A 277 57.04 -41.32 21.08
C PRO A 277 58.38 -42.10 21.04
N PRO A 278 58.37 -43.36 21.51
CA PRO A 278 59.51 -44.28 21.45
C PRO A 278 59.80 -44.82 20.05
#